data_AF-A0A0L0S7J0-F1
#
_entry.id   AF-A0A0L0S7J0-F1
#
_cell.length_a   1.000
_cell.length_b   1.000
_cell.length_c   1.000
_cell.angle_alpha   90.00
_cell.angle_beta   90.00
_cell.angle_gamma   90.00
#
_symmetry.space_group_name_H-M   'P 1'
#
loop_
_entity.id
_entity.type
_entity.pdbx_description
1 polymer ?
#
loop_
_entity_poly.entity_id
_entity_poly.type
_entity_poly.pdbx_seq_one_letter_code
_entity_poly.pdbx_strand_id
1 'polypeptide(L)'
;MIYYQSCSSHLVHRIQQDQYLQNIVSPAKDVEGLCHTYRYNMYHNVRFLDPPTNAKKCIIPCTPLAIVKVLEHLHIYNPMLPYGGRLYGKTIAIVNRSEVVGRPLAALLANDGARVLSVDIGDVLEFHRGTGLQHRQHQVMETTLTADEALRQADVVITGVPSPNYKVDTSLLKDGVVAINFSSARNFNGDEVKKRAAMYVPSIGKVTVAMLQRNLLRLYAYQRADVESAKAKQA
;
A
#
# COMPACT_ATOMS: atom_id res chain seq x y z
N MET A 1 0.19 16.28 -8.31
CA MET A 1 1.20 15.70 -7.41
C MET A 1 1.62 16.78 -6.46
N ILE A 2 1.48 16.56 -5.17
CA ILE A 2 1.90 17.49 -4.13
C ILE A 2 3.04 16.83 -3.35
N TYR A 3 4.18 17.51 -3.24
CA TYR A 3 5.26 17.02 -2.40
C TYR A 3 4.95 17.36 -0.94
N TYR A 4 4.54 16.35 -0.17
CA TYR A 4 4.35 16.47 1.27
C TYR A 4 5.71 16.46 1.96
N GLN A 5 5.99 17.48 2.77
CA GLN A 5 7.25 17.59 3.49
C GLN A 5 7.15 16.79 4.78
N SER A 6 7.68 15.57 4.74
CA SER A 6 7.76 14.68 5.90
C SER A 6 8.68 15.27 6.98
N CYS A 7 8.11 15.46 8.18
CA CYS A 7 8.77 15.68 9.47
C CYS A 7 9.59 16.98 9.67
N SER A 8 8.93 17.99 10.26
CA SER A 8 9.53 18.76 11.36
C SER A 8 8.48 18.98 12.46
N SER A 9 8.94 19.01 13.71
CA SER A 9 8.32 18.87 15.05
C SER A 9 6.99 19.59 15.41
N HIS A 10 6.13 19.96 14.47
CA HIS A 10 4.80 20.53 14.72
C HIS A 10 3.72 19.63 14.11
N LEU A 11 3.43 18.51 14.80
CA LEU A 11 3.00 17.25 14.19
C LEU A 11 1.49 17.06 13.96
N VAL A 12 0.58 17.75 14.67
CA VAL A 12 -0.87 17.47 14.52
C VAL A 12 -1.54 18.39 13.48
N HIS A 13 -1.23 19.68 13.52
CA HIS A 13 -1.86 20.68 12.64
C HIS A 13 -1.51 20.50 11.15
N ARG A 14 -0.27 20.04 10.86
CA ARG A 14 0.17 19.80 9.47
C ARG A 14 -0.44 18.56 8.83
N ILE A 15 -0.68 17.49 9.61
CA ILE A 15 -1.32 16.27 9.08
C ILE A 15 -2.73 16.58 8.57
N GLN A 16 -3.49 17.38 9.34
CA GLN A 16 -4.83 17.82 8.94
C GLN A 16 -4.79 18.72 7.71
N GLN A 17 -3.80 19.62 7.62
CA GLN A 17 -3.63 20.49 6.46
C GLN A 17 -3.24 19.70 5.19
N ASP A 18 -2.35 18.71 5.31
CA ASP A 18 -1.97 17.84 4.20
C ASP A 18 -3.15 17.00 3.71
N GLN A 19 -3.94 16.43 4.63
CA GLN A 19 -5.17 15.70 4.30
C GLN A 19 -6.23 16.60 3.66
N TYR A 20 -6.35 17.85 4.12
CA TYR A 20 -7.23 18.83 3.50
C TYR A 20 -6.79 19.13 2.07
N LEU A 21 -5.50 19.43 1.84
CA LEU A 21 -4.95 19.68 0.51
C LEU A 21 -5.11 18.48 -0.43
N GLN A 22 -4.93 17.25 0.07
CA GLN A 22 -5.19 16.01 -0.70
C GLN A 22 -6.61 15.97 -1.26
N ASN A 23 -7.59 16.43 -0.49
CA ASN A 23 -9.01 16.37 -0.87
C ASN A 23 -9.46 17.56 -1.74
N ILE A 24 -8.69 18.64 -1.83
CA ILE A 24 -8.96 19.76 -2.74
C ILE A 24 -8.63 19.40 -4.18
N VAL A 25 -7.63 18.52 -4.39
CA VAL A 25 -7.23 18.10 -5.74
C VAL A 25 -8.39 17.36 -6.41
N SER A 26 -8.77 17.82 -7.60
CA SER A 26 -9.81 17.15 -8.40
C SER A 26 -9.43 15.67 -8.62
N PRO A 27 -10.35 14.71 -8.36
CA PRO A 27 -10.08 13.29 -8.58
C PRO A 27 -9.61 12.98 -10.01
N ALA A 28 -10.14 13.69 -11.01
CA ALA A 28 -9.75 13.51 -12.40
C ALA A 28 -8.28 13.89 -12.70
N LYS A 29 -7.63 14.66 -11.82
CA LYS A 29 -6.23 15.11 -11.94
C LYS A 29 -5.33 14.58 -10.82
N ASP A 30 -5.88 13.80 -9.89
CA ASP A 30 -5.16 13.22 -8.77
C ASP A 30 -4.38 11.96 -9.20
N VAL A 31 -3.19 12.20 -9.72
CA VAL A 31 -2.26 11.14 -10.17
C VAL A 31 -1.72 10.27 -9.02
N GLU A 32 -1.75 10.76 -7.78
CA GLU A 32 -1.23 10.04 -6.62
C GLU A 32 -2.27 9.11 -6.02
N GLY A 33 -3.56 9.38 -6.26
CA GLY A 33 -4.67 8.56 -5.79
C GLY A 33 -5.01 8.82 -4.31
N LEU A 34 -4.70 10.00 -3.78
CA LEU A 34 -4.81 10.33 -2.35
C LEU A 34 -6.15 10.99 -1.98
N CYS A 35 -6.96 11.41 -2.95
CA CYS A 35 -8.28 11.94 -2.65
C CYS A 35 -9.15 10.91 -1.89
N HIS A 36 -10.09 11.41 -1.09
CA HIS A 36 -10.98 10.57 -0.30
C HIS A 36 -11.69 9.49 -1.14
N THR A 37 -12.14 9.82 -2.36
CA THR A 37 -12.84 8.89 -3.25
C THR A 37 -12.00 7.64 -3.56
N TYR A 38 -10.72 7.80 -3.91
CA TYR A 38 -9.85 6.68 -4.23
C TYR A 38 -9.50 5.84 -3.00
N ARG A 39 -9.24 6.48 -1.86
CA ARG A 39 -9.01 5.78 -0.58
C ARG A 39 -10.22 4.97 -0.14
N TYR A 40 -11.40 5.59 -0.16
CA TYR A 40 -12.67 4.94 0.18
C TYR A 40 -12.92 3.72 -0.72
N ASN A 41 -12.83 3.91 -2.04
CA ASN A 41 -13.04 2.83 -3.00
C ASN A 41 -12.07 1.67 -2.81
N MET A 42 -10.80 1.96 -2.50
CA MET A 42 -9.80 0.95 -2.23
C MET A 42 -10.13 0.15 -0.95
N TYR A 43 -10.53 0.80 0.15
CA TYR A 43 -10.92 0.09 1.37
C TYR A 43 -12.13 -0.83 1.15
N HIS A 44 -13.13 -0.35 0.40
CA HIS A 44 -14.34 -1.11 0.07
C HIS A 44 -14.22 -2.02 -1.16
N ASN A 45 -13.00 -2.20 -1.70
CA ASN A 45 -12.73 -3.07 -2.86
C ASN A 45 -13.60 -2.71 -4.09
N VAL A 46 -13.92 -1.43 -4.27
CA VAL A 46 -14.64 -0.87 -5.41
C VAL A 46 -13.68 -0.67 -6.57
N ARG A 47 -13.86 -1.44 -7.65
CA ARG A 47 -12.91 -1.52 -8.76
C ARG A 47 -13.14 -0.48 -9.87
N PHE A 48 -14.34 0.09 -9.94
CA PHE A 48 -14.73 0.99 -11.02
C PHE A 48 -15.34 2.28 -10.46
N LEU A 49 -15.10 3.39 -11.14
CA LEU A 49 -15.61 4.72 -10.75
C LEU A 49 -16.99 5.01 -11.34
N ASP A 50 -17.37 4.28 -12.37
CA ASP A 50 -18.58 4.49 -13.17
C ASP A 50 -19.45 3.22 -13.22
N PRO A 51 -19.94 2.71 -12.09
CA PRO A 51 -20.99 1.69 -12.14
C PRO A 51 -22.27 2.30 -12.78
N PRO A 52 -22.98 1.60 -13.69
CA PRO A 52 -22.78 0.22 -14.14
C PRO A 52 -21.89 0.05 -15.39
N THR A 53 -21.46 1.14 -16.05
CA THR A 53 -20.70 1.09 -17.31
C THR A 53 -19.31 0.45 -17.15
N ASN A 54 -18.71 0.55 -15.95
CA ASN A 54 -17.44 -0.06 -15.58
C ASN A 54 -16.28 0.22 -16.55
N ALA A 55 -16.30 1.35 -17.25
CA ALA A 55 -15.28 1.72 -18.22
C ALA A 55 -14.02 2.30 -17.54
N LYS A 56 -14.18 2.90 -16.36
CA LYS A 56 -13.11 3.58 -15.61
C LYS A 56 -12.74 2.81 -14.36
N LYS A 57 -11.59 2.14 -14.40
CA LYS A 57 -11.01 1.51 -13.21
C LYS A 57 -10.62 2.56 -12.18
N CYS A 58 -10.94 2.31 -10.92
CA CYS A 58 -10.50 3.10 -9.78
C CYS A 58 -8.97 3.13 -9.70
N ILE A 59 -8.42 4.29 -9.39
CA ILE A 59 -6.98 4.46 -9.19
C ILE A 59 -6.65 4.04 -7.77
N ILE A 60 -5.52 3.35 -7.61
CA ILE A 60 -4.97 2.94 -6.32
C ILE A 60 -3.85 3.93 -5.98
N PRO A 61 -3.71 4.32 -4.69
CA PRO A 61 -2.61 5.17 -4.26
C PRO A 61 -1.25 4.64 -4.74
N CYS A 62 -0.41 5.53 -5.28
CA CYS A 62 0.80 5.15 -6.01
C CYS A 62 1.81 4.36 -5.16
N THR A 63 1.94 4.68 -3.87
CA THR A 63 2.90 4.04 -2.95
C THR A 63 2.50 2.59 -2.60
N PRO A 64 1.28 2.30 -2.10
CA PRO A 64 0.80 0.92 -1.96
C PRO A 64 0.87 0.13 -3.28
N LEU A 65 0.49 0.77 -4.39
CA LEU A 65 0.53 0.15 -5.70
C LEU A 65 1.97 -0.20 -6.15
N ALA A 66 2.93 0.66 -5.86
CA ALA A 66 4.34 0.41 -6.13
C ALA A 66 4.85 -0.81 -5.37
N ILE A 67 4.49 -0.92 -4.08
CA ILE A 67 4.86 -2.08 -3.25
C ILE A 67 4.25 -3.36 -3.81
N VAL A 68 2.96 -3.35 -4.18
CA VAL A 68 2.32 -4.52 -4.83
C VAL A 68 3.06 -4.90 -6.11
N LYS A 69 3.46 -3.94 -6.95
CA LYS A 69 4.22 -4.20 -8.18
C LYS A 69 5.62 -4.76 -7.92
N VAL A 70 6.28 -4.29 -6.86
CA VAL A 70 7.55 -4.89 -6.41
C VAL A 70 7.32 -6.34 -5.98
N LEU A 71 6.30 -6.61 -5.17
CA LEU A 71 5.99 -7.98 -4.72
C LEU A 71 5.64 -8.93 -5.89
N GLU A 72 4.92 -8.43 -6.90
CA GLU A 72 4.66 -9.18 -8.14
C GLU A 72 5.96 -9.47 -8.91
N HIS A 73 6.87 -8.49 -9.02
CA HIS A 73 8.15 -8.65 -9.70
C HIS A 73 9.09 -9.62 -8.97
N LEU A 74 9.03 -9.66 -7.63
CA LEU A 74 9.77 -10.61 -6.80
C LEU A 74 9.14 -12.02 -6.75
N HIS A 75 8.09 -12.27 -7.55
CA HIS A 75 7.37 -13.56 -7.61
C HIS A 75 6.81 -14.07 -6.27
N ILE A 76 6.49 -13.15 -5.35
CA ILE A 76 5.83 -13.49 -4.07
C ILE A 76 4.35 -13.79 -4.30
N TYR A 77 3.75 -13.13 -5.30
CA TYR A 77 2.42 -13.42 -5.79
C TYR A 77 2.42 -14.74 -6.55
N ASN A 78 1.64 -15.72 -6.11
CA ASN A 78 1.51 -17.00 -6.81
C ASN A 78 0.58 -16.85 -8.02
N PRO A 79 1.07 -16.97 -9.27
CA PRO A 79 0.25 -16.81 -10.47
C PRO A 79 -0.75 -17.97 -10.68
N MET A 80 -0.55 -19.11 -10.02
CA MET A 80 -1.44 -20.28 -10.12
C MET A 80 -2.77 -20.06 -9.37
N LEU A 81 -2.81 -19.12 -8.43
CA LEU A 81 -4.00 -18.80 -7.65
C LEU A 81 -4.88 -17.76 -8.38
N PRO A 82 -6.21 -17.80 -8.17
CA PRO A 82 -7.12 -16.85 -8.78
C PRO A 82 -6.83 -15.41 -8.33
N TYR A 83 -7.23 -14.46 -9.18
CA TYR A 83 -7.06 -13.04 -8.90
C TYR A 83 -7.76 -12.63 -7.59
N GLY A 84 -7.05 -11.97 -6.69
CA GLY A 84 -7.52 -11.62 -5.35
C GLY A 84 -7.30 -12.71 -4.29
N GLY A 85 -6.61 -13.80 -4.62
CA GLY A 85 -6.14 -14.82 -3.68
C GLY A 85 -4.66 -15.18 -3.86
N ARG A 86 -3.90 -14.36 -4.60
CA ARG A 86 -2.52 -14.68 -5.02
C ARG A 86 -1.50 -14.65 -3.88
N LEU A 87 -1.84 -14.00 -2.78
CA LEU A 87 -1.02 -13.96 -1.56
C LEU A 87 -1.52 -14.91 -0.48
N TYR A 88 -2.43 -15.83 -0.82
CA TYR A 88 -2.94 -16.80 0.15
C TYR A 88 -1.81 -17.61 0.78
N GLY A 89 -1.87 -17.73 2.12
CA GLY A 89 -0.86 -18.44 2.91
C GLY A 89 0.42 -17.66 3.20
N LYS A 90 0.55 -16.41 2.74
CA LYS A 90 1.69 -15.54 3.10
C LYS A 90 1.36 -14.68 4.31
N THR A 91 2.31 -14.60 5.25
CA THR A 91 2.24 -13.64 6.37
C THR A 91 3.10 -12.42 6.07
N ILE A 92 2.52 -11.22 6.13
CA ILE A 92 3.20 -9.96 5.83
C ILE A 92 3.14 -9.06 7.08
N ALA A 93 4.28 -8.59 7.57
CA ALA A 93 4.31 -7.57 8.62
C ALA A 93 4.55 -6.19 8.00
N ILE A 94 3.73 -5.21 8.37
CA ILE A 94 3.86 -3.81 7.98
C ILE A 94 4.14 -2.98 9.21
N VAL A 95 5.33 -2.39 9.26
CA VAL A 95 5.75 -1.45 10.32
C VAL A 95 5.47 -0.03 9.85
N ASN A 96 4.18 0.35 9.89
CA ASN A 96 3.62 1.69 9.69
C ASN A 96 2.09 1.56 9.58
N ARG A 97 1.30 2.32 10.37
CA ARG A 97 -0.19 2.34 10.31
C ARG A 97 -0.78 3.69 9.88
N SER A 98 -0.01 4.49 9.16
CA SER A 98 -0.47 5.78 8.62
C SER A 98 -1.66 5.61 7.66
N GLU A 99 -2.58 6.59 7.66
CA GLU A 99 -3.71 6.66 6.72
C GLU A 99 -3.30 6.86 5.26
N VAL A 100 -2.08 7.35 5.04
CA VAL A 100 -1.58 7.68 3.70
C VAL A 100 -1.08 6.42 2.98
N VAL A 101 -0.38 5.52 3.68
CA VAL A 101 0.24 4.33 3.07
C VAL A 101 0.03 3.07 3.88
N GLY A 102 0.25 3.10 5.20
CA GLY A 102 0.29 1.91 6.06
C GLY A 102 -1.00 1.11 6.05
N ARG A 103 -2.10 1.72 6.51
CA ARG A 103 -3.44 1.09 6.52
C ARG A 103 -3.95 0.75 5.10
N PRO A 104 -3.82 1.65 4.10
CA PRO A 104 -4.14 1.33 2.71
C PRO A 104 -3.46 0.08 2.18
N LEU A 105 -2.15 -0.06 2.45
CA LEU A 105 -1.35 -1.20 2.02
C LEU A 105 -1.80 -2.48 2.74
N ALA A 106 -2.06 -2.41 4.04
CA ALA A 106 -2.52 -3.56 4.81
C ALA A 106 -3.86 -4.10 4.29
N ALA A 107 -4.81 -3.21 4.04
CA ALA A 107 -6.10 -3.54 3.46
C ALA A 107 -5.97 -4.17 2.06
N LEU A 108 -5.09 -3.63 1.21
CA LEU A 108 -4.89 -4.12 -0.15
C LEU A 108 -4.32 -5.53 -0.16
N LEU A 109 -3.27 -5.79 0.63
CA LEU A 109 -2.63 -7.10 0.71
C LEU A 109 -3.53 -8.15 1.36
N ALA A 110 -4.30 -7.77 2.38
CA ALA A 110 -5.29 -8.64 3.00
C ALA A 110 -6.43 -9.00 2.02
N ASN A 111 -6.90 -8.03 1.22
CA ASN A 111 -7.90 -8.27 0.19
C ASN A 111 -7.39 -9.26 -0.90
N ASP A 112 -6.08 -9.30 -1.15
CA ASP A 112 -5.41 -10.25 -2.05
C ASP A 112 -5.11 -11.63 -1.41
N GLY A 113 -5.51 -11.82 -0.16
CA GLY A 113 -5.51 -13.10 0.55
C GLY A 113 -4.37 -13.30 1.55
N ALA A 114 -3.50 -12.30 1.76
CA ALA A 114 -2.45 -12.38 2.76
C ALA A 114 -3.01 -12.25 4.18
N ARG A 115 -2.29 -12.83 5.16
CA ARG A 115 -2.42 -12.46 6.57
C ARG A 115 -1.47 -11.30 6.83
N VAL A 116 -2.00 -10.12 7.17
CA VAL A 116 -1.20 -8.91 7.32
C VAL A 116 -1.19 -8.44 8.78
N LEU A 117 0.00 -8.32 9.36
CA LEU A 117 0.23 -7.84 10.70
C LEU A 117 0.65 -6.37 10.63
N SER A 118 -0.26 -5.48 10.98
CA SER A 118 -0.06 -4.03 10.98
C SER A 118 0.45 -3.56 12.34
N VAL A 119 1.75 -3.28 12.42
CA VAL A 119 2.45 -2.84 13.63
C VAL A 119 2.42 -1.31 13.72
N ASP A 120 2.03 -0.80 14.88
CA ASP A 120 2.12 0.63 15.24
C ASP A 120 2.75 0.80 16.62
N ILE A 121 2.88 2.05 17.08
CA ILE A 121 3.45 2.39 18.38
C ILE A 121 2.48 1.94 19.48
N GLY A 122 2.66 0.71 19.97
CA GLY A 122 1.98 0.20 21.17
C GLY A 122 1.11 -1.03 20.95
N ASP A 123 0.73 -1.34 19.72
CA ASP A 123 -0.18 -2.45 19.41
C ASP A 123 0.07 -3.06 18.01
N VAL A 124 -0.52 -4.22 17.78
CA VAL A 124 -0.51 -4.93 16.50
C VAL A 124 -1.94 -5.33 16.13
N LEU A 125 -2.32 -4.99 14.90
CA LEU A 125 -3.60 -5.38 14.32
C LEU A 125 -3.39 -6.42 13.23
N GLU A 126 -4.28 -7.41 13.16
CA GLU A 126 -4.30 -8.40 12.08
C GLU A 126 -5.38 -8.07 11.06
N PHE A 127 -4.97 -7.98 9.81
CA PHE A 127 -5.84 -7.82 8.66
C PHE A 127 -5.85 -9.14 7.88
N HIS A 128 -7.03 -9.70 7.68
CA HIS A 128 -7.21 -10.96 6.93
C HIS A 128 -8.59 -10.98 6.26
N ARG A 129 -8.78 -11.89 5.31
CA ARG A 129 -10.04 -12.02 4.54
C ARG A 129 -10.92 -13.19 5.03
N GLY A 130 -10.80 -13.55 6.30
CA GLY A 130 -11.41 -14.75 6.88
C GLY A 130 -10.74 -16.05 6.46
N THR A 131 -11.12 -17.16 7.09
CA THR A 131 -10.70 -18.51 6.69
C THR A 131 -11.28 -18.83 5.31
N GLY A 132 -10.42 -19.25 4.37
CA GLY A 132 -10.85 -19.65 3.02
C GLY A 132 -11.32 -18.52 2.09
N LEU A 133 -10.92 -17.25 2.32
CA LEU A 133 -11.28 -16.09 1.47
C LEU A 133 -12.78 -15.80 1.36
N GLN A 134 -13.58 -16.26 2.34
CA GLN A 134 -15.04 -16.19 2.31
C GLN A 134 -15.59 -14.76 2.34
N HIS A 135 -14.86 -13.80 2.90
CA HIS A 135 -15.33 -12.42 2.99
C HIS A 135 -15.01 -11.59 1.74
N ARG A 136 -15.89 -10.63 1.43
CA ARG A 136 -15.73 -9.74 0.27
C ARG A 136 -14.70 -8.62 0.51
N GLN A 137 -14.41 -8.34 1.78
CA GLN A 137 -13.53 -7.28 2.27
C GLN A 137 -12.67 -7.82 3.43
N HIS A 138 -11.49 -7.24 3.64
CA HIS A 138 -10.66 -7.47 4.82
C HIS A 138 -11.43 -7.19 6.12
N GLN A 139 -11.17 -7.99 7.13
CA GLN A 139 -11.54 -7.75 8.52
C GLN A 139 -10.30 -7.35 9.29
N VAL A 140 -10.51 -6.55 10.34
CA VAL A 140 -9.47 -6.10 11.25
C VAL A 140 -9.76 -6.73 12.60
N MET A 141 -8.79 -7.48 13.13
CA MET A 141 -8.84 -8.06 14.45
C MET A 141 -7.71 -7.49 15.30
N GLU A 142 -8.01 -7.25 16.57
CA GLU A 142 -6.98 -6.97 17.55
C GLU A 142 -6.21 -8.26 17.85
N THR A 143 -4.89 -8.13 18.02
CA THR A 143 -4.05 -9.27 18.38
C THR A 143 -3.30 -8.99 19.67
N THR A 144 -2.99 -10.06 20.41
CA THR A 144 -2.11 -10.02 21.58
C THR A 144 -0.63 -10.11 21.21
N LEU A 145 -0.32 -10.16 19.91
CA LEU A 145 1.04 -10.30 19.41
C LEU A 145 1.84 -9.03 19.64
N THR A 146 3.08 -9.19 20.08
CA THR A 146 4.05 -8.10 20.11
C THR A 146 4.60 -7.82 18.70
N ALA A 147 5.16 -6.63 18.50
CA ALA A 147 5.82 -6.26 17.25
C ALA A 147 6.91 -7.28 16.87
N ASP A 148 7.69 -7.76 17.84
CA ASP A 148 8.76 -8.71 17.64
C ASP A 148 8.25 -10.08 17.20
N GLU A 149 7.16 -10.56 17.81
CA GLU A 149 6.51 -11.80 17.40
C GLU A 149 5.91 -11.70 16.00
N ALA A 150 5.35 -10.54 15.64
CA ALA A 150 4.86 -10.29 14.30
C ALA A 150 5.99 -10.36 13.26
N LEU A 151 7.15 -9.77 13.57
CA LEU A 151 8.34 -9.85 12.71
C LEU A 151 8.88 -11.28 12.57
N ARG A 152 8.89 -12.06 13.66
CA ARG A 152 9.31 -13.48 13.64
C ARG A 152 8.38 -14.38 12.82
N GLN A 153 7.11 -14.01 12.68
CA GLN A 153 6.13 -14.78 11.90
C GLN A 153 6.05 -14.36 10.42
N ALA A 154 6.59 -13.19 10.06
CA ALA A 154 6.42 -12.63 8.72
C ALA A 154 7.37 -13.25 7.69
N ASP A 155 6.82 -13.63 6.54
CA ASP A 155 7.58 -14.04 5.35
C ASP A 155 8.02 -12.82 4.53
N VAL A 156 7.27 -11.71 4.66
CA VAL A 156 7.57 -10.41 4.05
C VAL A 156 7.46 -9.33 5.11
N VAL A 157 8.48 -8.49 5.25
CA VAL A 157 8.49 -7.34 6.17
C VAL A 157 8.60 -6.05 5.38
N ILE A 158 7.65 -5.16 5.59
CA ILE A 158 7.55 -3.86 4.92
C ILE A 158 7.62 -2.78 5.99
N THR A 159 8.56 -1.86 5.87
CA THR A 159 8.76 -0.77 6.85
C THR A 159 8.67 0.59 6.20
N GLY A 160 8.10 1.54 6.95
CA GLY A 160 7.86 2.90 6.49
C GLY A 160 7.97 3.94 7.59
N VAL A 161 8.80 3.72 8.62
CA VAL A 161 8.87 4.62 9.76
C VAL A 161 9.69 5.86 9.38
N PRO A 162 9.13 7.09 9.48
CA PRO A 162 9.78 8.33 9.06
C PRO A 162 10.86 8.82 10.04
N SER A 163 11.38 7.93 10.89
CA SER A 163 12.44 8.24 11.86
C SER A 163 13.77 7.66 11.42
N PRO A 164 14.85 8.46 11.32
CA PRO A 164 16.19 7.95 11.03
C PRO A 164 16.74 7.07 12.15
N ASN A 165 16.25 7.24 13.38
CA ASN A 165 16.70 6.50 14.56
C ASN A 165 16.06 5.11 14.65
N TYR A 166 14.93 4.90 13.96
CA TYR A 166 14.27 3.61 13.97
C TYR A 166 15.01 2.61 13.07
N LYS A 167 15.37 1.47 13.65
CA LYS A 167 15.98 0.33 12.97
C LYS A 167 15.24 -0.94 13.35
N VAL A 168 14.85 -1.72 12.35
CA VAL A 168 14.29 -3.06 12.55
C VAL A 168 15.43 -4.00 12.95
N ASP A 169 15.26 -4.73 14.04
CA ASP A 169 16.21 -5.74 14.46
C ASP A 169 16.20 -6.92 13.48
N THR A 170 17.35 -7.18 12.86
CA THR A 170 17.55 -8.24 11.87
C THR A 170 17.57 -9.63 12.51
N SER A 171 17.79 -9.72 13.82
CA SER A 171 17.77 -10.97 14.59
C SER A 171 16.36 -11.59 14.68
N LEU A 172 15.32 -10.74 14.59
CA LEU A 172 13.92 -11.13 14.70
C LEU A 172 13.32 -11.62 13.38
N LEU A 173 13.99 -11.36 12.26
CA LEU A 173 13.49 -11.72 10.94
C LEU A 173 13.69 -13.22 10.66
N LYS A 174 12.75 -13.83 9.91
CA LYS A 174 12.94 -15.19 9.39
C LYS A 174 14.08 -15.25 8.38
N ASP A 175 14.72 -16.42 8.29
CA ASP A 175 15.64 -16.71 7.20
C ASP A 175 14.88 -16.77 5.87
N GLY A 176 15.40 -16.10 4.85
CA GLY A 176 14.76 -16.00 3.55
C GLY A 176 13.62 -14.98 3.47
N VAL A 177 13.45 -14.11 4.48
CA VAL A 177 12.45 -13.03 4.47
C VAL A 177 12.61 -12.11 3.26
N VAL A 178 11.52 -11.52 2.78
CA VAL A 178 11.58 -10.39 1.85
C VAL A 178 11.45 -9.08 2.63
N ALA A 179 12.48 -8.24 2.59
CA ALA A 179 12.51 -6.96 3.29
C ALA A 179 12.33 -5.79 2.33
N ILE A 180 11.35 -4.93 2.57
CA ILE A 180 11.05 -3.76 1.73
C ILE A 180 11.00 -2.51 2.61
N ASN A 181 11.78 -1.49 2.24
CA ASN A 181 11.71 -0.18 2.86
C ASN A 181 11.06 0.85 1.93
N PHE A 182 9.99 1.48 2.40
CA PHE A 182 9.35 2.59 1.71
C PHE A 182 9.50 3.95 2.39
N SER A 183 10.13 3.99 3.56
CA SER A 183 10.48 5.25 4.21
C SER A 183 11.59 5.97 3.45
N SER A 184 11.60 7.31 3.55
CA SER A 184 12.75 8.13 3.17
C SER A 184 13.97 7.84 4.06
N ALA A 185 13.73 7.41 5.30
CA ALA A 185 14.77 6.97 6.22
C ALA A 185 15.16 5.51 5.97
N ARG A 186 16.41 5.15 6.27
CA ARG A 186 16.86 3.75 6.22
C ARG A 186 16.42 3.05 7.51
N ASN A 187 15.38 2.21 7.44
CA ASN A 187 14.90 1.47 8.61
C ASN A 187 15.55 0.08 8.78
N PHE A 188 16.31 -0.40 7.79
CA PHE A 188 17.08 -1.63 7.90
C PHE A 188 18.57 -1.33 7.91
N ASN A 189 19.33 -2.14 8.66
CA ASN A 189 20.78 -2.22 8.51
C ASN A 189 21.09 -3.04 7.24
N GLY A 190 21.60 -2.37 6.20
CA GLY A 190 21.72 -2.93 4.86
C GLY A 190 22.64 -4.15 4.77
N ASP A 191 23.66 -4.24 5.61
CA ASP A 191 24.63 -5.35 5.55
C ASP A 191 24.17 -6.56 6.35
N GLU A 192 23.44 -6.34 7.45
CA GLU A 192 22.87 -7.42 8.25
C GLU A 192 21.64 -8.03 7.56
N VAL A 193 20.74 -7.19 7.02
CA VAL A 193 19.51 -7.68 6.38
C VAL A 193 19.84 -8.55 5.16
N LYS A 194 20.89 -8.24 4.40
CA LYS A 194 21.33 -9.03 3.24
C LYS A 194 21.83 -10.43 3.60
N LYS A 195 22.31 -10.64 4.81
CA LYS A 195 22.78 -11.98 5.26
C LYS A 195 21.62 -12.94 5.52
N ARG A 196 20.42 -12.39 5.75
CA ARG A 196 19.25 -13.15 6.21
C ARG A 196 18.09 -13.13 5.22
N ALA A 197 17.81 -11.97 4.64
CA ALA A 197 16.75 -11.79 3.66
C ALA A 197 17.12 -12.45 2.34
N ALA A 198 16.17 -13.18 1.74
CA ALA A 198 16.33 -13.68 0.39
C ALA A 198 16.37 -12.51 -0.62
N MET A 199 15.55 -11.49 -0.37
CA MET A 199 15.44 -10.31 -1.23
C MET A 199 15.29 -9.06 -0.37
N TYR A 200 16.06 -8.02 -0.69
CA TYR A 200 16.02 -6.74 0.01
C TYR A 200 15.85 -5.57 -0.96
N VAL A 201 14.81 -4.77 -0.73
CA VAL A 201 14.52 -3.55 -1.49
C VAL A 201 14.75 -2.33 -0.58
N PRO A 202 15.86 -1.58 -0.77
CA PRO A 202 16.25 -0.51 0.13
C PRO A 202 15.38 0.76 0.01
N SER A 203 14.76 0.99 -1.14
CA SER A 203 13.87 2.12 -1.40
C SER A 203 12.94 1.80 -2.56
N ILE A 204 11.69 2.28 -2.47
CA ILE A 204 10.68 2.13 -3.54
C ILE A 204 10.46 3.41 -4.36
N GLY A 205 11.14 4.51 -4.04
CA GLY A 205 10.82 5.84 -4.59
C GLY A 205 10.78 5.88 -6.13
N LYS A 206 11.70 5.19 -6.80
CA LYS A 206 11.73 5.08 -8.26
C LYS A 206 10.49 4.36 -8.83
N VAL A 207 10.02 3.32 -8.14
CA VAL A 207 8.82 2.58 -8.53
C VAL A 207 7.57 3.42 -8.29
N THR A 208 7.54 4.19 -7.20
CA THR A 208 6.45 5.14 -6.93
C THR A 208 6.32 6.18 -8.04
N VAL A 209 7.43 6.74 -8.54
CA VAL A 209 7.43 7.68 -9.68
C VAL A 209 6.89 7.01 -10.96
N ALA A 210 7.28 5.76 -11.23
CA ALA A 210 6.74 5.00 -12.37
C ALA A 210 5.23 4.74 -12.22
N MET A 211 4.75 4.44 -11.01
CA MET A 211 3.32 4.26 -10.75
C MET A 211 2.53 5.57 -10.91
N LEU A 212 3.14 6.69 -10.54
CA LEU A 212 2.56 8.02 -10.76
C LEU A 212 2.39 8.31 -12.25
N GLN A 213 3.41 8.04 -13.07
CA GLN A 213 3.33 8.19 -14.53
C GLN A 213 2.24 7.28 -15.13
N ARG A 214 2.13 6.03 -14.65
CA ARG A 214 1.06 5.11 -15.05
C ARG A 214 -0.33 5.65 -14.70
N ASN A 215 -0.51 6.19 -13.50
CA ASN A 215 -1.77 6.78 -13.05
C ASN A 215 -2.14 8.02 -13.88
N LEU A 216 -1.17 8.87 -14.21
CA LEU A 216 -1.35 10.01 -15.10
C LEU A 216 -1.87 9.60 -16.48
N LEU A 217 -1.24 8.62 -17.12
CA LEU A 217 -1.68 8.13 -18.43
C LEU A 217 -3.10 7.57 -18.38
N ARG A 218 -3.46 6.90 -17.28
CA ARG A 218 -4.81 6.36 -17.07
C ARG A 218 -5.85 7.46 -16.90
N LEU A 219 -5.56 8.49 -16.11
CA LEU A 219 -6.44 9.66 -15.97
C LEU A 219 -6.62 10.39 -17.29
N TYR A 220 -5.53 10.58 -18.03
CA TYR A 220 -5.57 11.19 -19.36
C TYR A 220 -6.48 10.42 -20.32
N ALA A 221 -6.35 9.08 -20.37
CA ALA A 221 -7.20 8.24 -21.21
C ALA A 221 -8.68 8.36 -20.82
N TYR A 222 -9.01 8.43 -19.52
CA TYR A 222 -10.39 8.61 -19.06
C TYR A 222 -10.95 9.97 -19.48
N GLN A 223 -10.17 11.05 -19.33
CA GLN A 223 -10.60 12.38 -19.75
C GLN A 223 -10.84 12.46 -21.26
N ARG A 224 -9.99 11.82 -22.07
CA ARG A 224 -10.19 11.75 -23.52
C ARG A 224 -11.47 11.02 -23.89
N ALA A 225 -11.70 9.84 -23.29
CA ALA A 225 -12.90 9.05 -23.53
C ALA A 225 -14.18 9.83 -23.16
N ASP A 226 -14.14 10.65 -22.10
CA ASP A 226 -15.24 11.51 -21.71
C ASP A 226 -15.54 12.59 -22.76
N VAL A 227 -14.49 13.26 -23.26
CA VAL A 227 -14.62 14.28 -24.30
C VAL A 227 -15.16 13.69 -25.60
N GLU A 228 -14.67 12.51 -26.00
CA GLU A 228 -15.13 11.80 -27.20
C GLU A 228 -16.60 11.35 -27.06
N SER A 229 -16.98 10.83 -25.89
CA SER A 229 -18.36 10.45 -25.59
C SER A 229 -19.30 11.65 -25.55
N ALA A 230 -18.85 12.80 -25.05
CA ALA A 230 -19.65 14.03 -25.02
C ALA A 230 -19.91 14.57 -26.43
N LYS A 231 -18.90 14.53 -27.31
CA LYS A 231 -19.05 14.91 -28.73
C LYS A 231 -20.02 13.98 -29.47
N ALA A 232 -19.93 12.66 -29.24
CA ALA A 232 -20.80 11.68 -29.88
C ALA A 232 -22.27 11.80 -29.47
N LYS A 233 -22.58 12.38 -28.31
CA LYS A 233 -23.96 12.63 -27.86
C LYS A 233 -24.55 13.95 -28.38
N GLN A 234 -23.70 14.83 -28.93
CA GLN A 234 -24.10 16.13 -29.48
C GLN A 234 -24.24 16.13 -31.01
N ALA A 235 -23.77 15.05 -31.66
CA ALA A 235 -23.94 14.78 -33.08
C ALA A 235 -25.17 13.88 -33.29
#